data_AF-A0A3D9SQ93-F1
#
_entry.id   AF-A0A3D9SQ93-F1
#
_cell.length_a   1.000
_cell.length_b   1.000
_cell.length_c   1.000
_cell.angle_alpha   90.00
_cell.angle_beta   90.00
_cell.angle_gamma   90.00
#
_symmetry.space_group_name_H-M   'P 1'
#
loop_
_entity.id
_entity.type
_entity.pdbx_description
1 polymer ?
#
loop_
_entity_poly.entity_id
_entity_poly.type
_entity_poly.pdbx_seq_one_letter_code
_entity_poly.pdbx_strand_id
1 'polypeptide(L)'
;MTSSAPLDPIAEARRQWLRRWPEHAERMSAITSVMRVQQLLLAEMERALKPFGLTFASYEALVLLHFSRTGRLPLGKMGRRLMVHPTSITNTIDRLQAAGLVRRVPDPADRRRVLAEISEHGHEVALAATEVVHGIEFGLGSLSERDAVTLSALLRQVRRAAGDFGSEVPDPWATNTR
;
A
#
# COMPACT_ATOMS: atom_id res chain seq x y z
N MET A 1 -20.03 -33.56 18.51
CA MET A 1 -18.59 -33.33 18.27
C MET A 1 -18.33 -31.84 18.43
N THR A 2 -17.80 -31.42 19.56
CA THR A 2 -17.47 -30.03 19.87
C THR A 2 -16.28 -29.61 19.03
N SER A 3 -16.53 -28.93 17.92
CA SER A 3 -15.49 -28.29 17.13
C SER A 3 -14.91 -27.14 17.96
N SER A 4 -13.81 -27.40 18.68
CA SER A 4 -13.01 -26.35 19.30
C SER A 4 -12.56 -25.41 18.19
N ALA A 5 -12.88 -24.12 18.32
CA ALA A 5 -12.31 -23.10 17.44
C ALA A 5 -10.77 -23.27 17.42
N PRO A 6 -10.11 -23.09 16.27
CA PRO A 6 -8.67 -23.13 16.21
C PRO A 6 -8.09 -22.12 17.21
N LEU A 7 -7.16 -22.58 18.04
CA LEU A 7 -6.42 -21.73 18.97
C LEU A 7 -5.72 -20.62 18.17
N ASP A 8 -5.84 -19.35 18.59
CA ASP A 8 -5.02 -18.28 18.02
C ASP A 8 -3.54 -18.54 18.32
N PRO A 9 -2.71 -18.82 17.30
CA PRO A 9 -1.30 -19.15 17.49
C PRO A 9 -0.51 -17.98 18.09
N ILE A 10 -0.91 -16.73 17.83
CA ILE A 10 -0.25 -15.54 18.37
C ILE A 10 -0.59 -15.38 19.84
N ALA A 11 -1.86 -15.57 20.22
CA ALA A 11 -2.25 -15.58 21.63
C ALA A 11 -1.55 -16.69 22.43
N GLU A 12 -1.37 -17.88 21.84
CA GLU A 12 -0.58 -18.95 22.45
C GLU A 12 0.89 -18.59 22.58
N ALA A 13 1.51 -18.05 21.52
CA ALA A 13 2.88 -17.56 21.59
C ALA A 13 3.04 -16.52 22.70
N ARG A 14 2.10 -15.56 22.83
CA ARG A 14 2.09 -14.58 23.91
C ARG A 14 2.03 -15.24 25.29
N ARG A 15 1.17 -16.25 25.49
CA ARG A 15 1.11 -17.01 26.75
C ARG A 15 2.43 -17.68 27.09
N GLN A 16 3.10 -18.27 26.10
CA GLN A 16 4.40 -18.92 26.30
C GLN A 16 5.52 -17.92 26.61
N TRP A 17 5.47 -16.74 25.99
CA TRP A 17 6.42 -15.65 26.25
C TRP A 17 6.22 -15.04 27.63
N LEU A 18 4.99 -14.85 28.09
CA LEU A 18 4.72 -14.36 29.45
C LEU A 18 5.37 -15.22 30.55
N ARG A 19 5.55 -16.53 30.30
CA ARG A 19 6.21 -17.44 31.24
C ARG A 19 7.74 -17.35 31.25
N ARG A 20 8.35 -16.78 30.19
CA ARG A 20 9.81 -16.79 29.98
C ARG A 20 10.41 -15.39 29.98
N TRP A 21 9.75 -14.45 29.32
CA TRP A 21 10.16 -13.05 29.08
C TRP A 21 8.93 -12.13 29.12
N PRO A 22 8.32 -11.92 30.30
CA PRO A 22 7.09 -11.13 30.43
C PRO A 22 7.23 -9.70 29.91
N GLU A 23 8.41 -9.08 30.04
CA GLU A 23 8.75 -7.74 29.56
C GLU A 23 8.74 -7.59 28.03
N HIS A 24 8.78 -8.70 27.29
CA HIS A 24 8.82 -8.72 25.82
C HIS A 24 7.56 -9.30 25.18
N ALA A 25 6.71 -9.99 25.94
CA ALA A 25 5.57 -10.74 25.42
C ALA A 25 4.61 -9.90 24.58
N GLU A 26 4.29 -8.67 25.02
CA GLU A 26 3.39 -7.77 24.29
C GLU A 26 4.00 -7.30 22.97
N ARG A 27 5.28 -6.91 22.98
CA ARG A 27 5.98 -6.44 21.76
C ARG A 27 6.11 -7.56 20.74
N MET A 28 6.40 -8.78 21.20
CA MET A 28 6.43 -9.98 20.36
C MET A 28 5.05 -10.26 19.73
N SER A 29 3.98 -10.20 20.53
CA SER A 29 2.63 -10.39 20.02
C SER A 29 2.29 -9.33 18.98
N ALA A 30 2.60 -8.06 19.24
CA ALA A 30 2.33 -6.96 18.34
C ALA A 30 3.04 -7.09 17.00
N ILE A 31 4.36 -7.34 16.98
CA ILE A 31 5.09 -7.51 15.70
C ILE A 31 4.58 -8.71 14.92
N THR A 32 4.28 -9.82 15.59
CA THR A 32 3.75 -11.04 14.94
C THR A 32 2.37 -10.77 14.34
N SER A 33 1.51 -10.03 15.05
CA SER A 33 0.19 -9.62 14.54
C SER A 33 0.31 -8.71 13.32
N VAL A 34 1.23 -7.72 13.32
CA VAL A 34 1.44 -6.84 12.16
C VAL A 34 1.87 -7.65 10.94
N MET A 35 2.84 -8.56 11.09
CA MET A 35 3.29 -9.42 9.99
C MET A 35 2.17 -10.32 9.47
N ARG A 36 1.35 -10.88 10.37
CA ARG A 36 0.24 -11.75 9.97
C ARG A 36 -0.87 -10.98 9.26
N VAL A 37 -1.25 -9.82 9.78
CA VAL A 37 -2.26 -8.95 9.15
C VAL A 37 -1.77 -8.48 7.78
N GLN A 38 -0.51 -8.09 7.64
CA GLN A 38 0.05 -7.73 6.33
C GLN A 38 -0.15 -8.84 5.30
N GLN A 39 0.14 -10.10 5.65
CA GLN A 39 -0.06 -11.24 4.74
C GLN A 39 -1.54 -11.43 4.36
N LEU A 40 -2.45 -11.30 5.32
CA LEU A 40 -3.89 -11.45 5.09
C LEU A 40 -4.42 -10.35 4.18
N LEU A 41 -4.05 -9.10 4.45
CA LEU A 41 -4.44 -7.94 3.65
C LEU A 41 -3.90 -8.04 2.22
N LEU A 42 -2.62 -8.39 2.04
CA LEU A 42 -2.06 -8.57 0.70
C LEU A 42 -2.80 -9.66 -0.08
N ALA A 43 -3.06 -10.81 0.54
CA ALA A 43 -3.80 -11.89 -0.12
C ALA A 43 -5.25 -11.47 -0.47
N GLU A 44 -5.88 -10.64 0.34
CA GLU A 44 -7.20 -10.10 0.07
C GLU A 44 -7.21 -9.08 -1.06
N MET A 45 -6.25 -8.14 -1.06
CA MET A 45 -6.06 -7.19 -2.15
C MET A 45 -5.78 -7.91 -3.47
N GLU A 46 -4.93 -8.94 -3.46
CA GLU A 46 -4.65 -9.74 -4.66
C GLU A 46 -5.91 -10.45 -5.19
N ARG A 47 -6.75 -11.02 -4.30
CA ARG A 47 -8.02 -11.64 -4.72
C ARG A 47 -8.96 -10.61 -5.33
N ALA A 48 -9.10 -9.45 -4.68
CA ALA A 48 -9.99 -8.37 -5.11
C ALA A 48 -9.57 -7.76 -6.45
N LEU A 49 -8.27 -7.63 -6.69
CA LEU A 49 -7.70 -7.00 -7.88
C LEU A 49 -7.47 -7.96 -9.06
N LYS A 50 -7.55 -9.28 -8.81
CA LYS A 50 -7.40 -10.33 -9.84
C LYS A 50 -8.28 -10.12 -11.08
N PRO A 51 -9.57 -9.72 -11.00
CA PRO A 51 -10.40 -9.49 -12.17
C PRO A 51 -9.88 -8.40 -13.12
N PHE A 52 -9.08 -7.47 -12.60
CA PHE A 52 -8.47 -6.38 -13.37
C PHE A 52 -7.05 -6.73 -13.88
N GLY A 53 -6.55 -7.93 -13.58
CA GLY A 53 -5.17 -8.31 -13.88
C GLY A 53 -4.13 -7.51 -13.09
N LEU A 54 -4.52 -6.93 -11.94
CA LEU A 54 -3.66 -6.06 -11.15
C LEU A 54 -3.11 -6.78 -9.91
N THR A 55 -1.85 -6.51 -9.58
CA THR A 55 -1.31 -6.68 -8.22
C THR A 55 -1.62 -5.43 -7.39
N PHE A 56 -1.53 -5.52 -6.05
CA PHE A 56 -1.71 -4.34 -5.20
C PHE A 56 -0.75 -3.18 -5.59
N ALA A 57 0.53 -3.48 -5.81
CA ALA A 57 1.50 -2.47 -6.26
C ALA A 57 1.16 -1.79 -7.60
N SER A 58 0.57 -2.51 -8.57
CA SER A 58 0.16 -1.92 -9.85
C SER A 58 -1.12 -1.12 -9.73
N TYR A 59 -2.03 -1.53 -8.85
CA TYR A 59 -3.20 -0.75 -8.48
C TYR A 59 -2.79 0.58 -7.83
N GLU A 60 -1.88 0.57 -6.84
CA GLU A 60 -1.40 1.80 -6.20
C GLU A 60 -0.73 2.76 -7.20
N ALA A 61 0.03 2.21 -8.15
CA ALA A 61 0.66 3.01 -9.22
C ALA A 61 -0.38 3.65 -10.16
N LEU A 62 -1.44 2.93 -10.51
CA LEU A 62 -2.55 3.46 -11.30
C LEU A 62 -3.31 4.55 -10.55
N VAL A 63 -3.68 4.30 -9.29
CA VAL A 63 -4.38 5.27 -8.44
C VAL A 63 -3.54 6.55 -8.27
N LEU A 64 -2.22 6.41 -8.07
CA LEU A 64 -1.32 7.56 -7.98
C LEU A 64 -1.30 8.40 -9.27
N LEU A 65 -1.30 7.77 -10.44
CA LEU A 65 -1.38 8.48 -11.72
C LEU A 65 -2.77 9.10 -11.93
N HIS A 66 -3.83 8.37 -11.59
CA HIS A 66 -5.22 8.81 -11.69
C HIS A 66 -5.46 10.09 -10.89
N PHE A 67 -4.97 10.18 -9.65
CA PHE A 67 -5.07 11.40 -8.83
C PHE A 67 -4.05 12.49 -9.18
N SER A 68 -3.12 12.24 -10.08
CA SER A 68 -2.16 13.27 -10.50
C SER A 68 -2.82 14.28 -11.43
N ARG A 69 -2.53 15.57 -11.23
CA ARG A 69 -3.14 16.68 -11.98
C ARG A 69 -3.08 16.53 -13.51
N THR A 70 -2.07 15.83 -14.02
CA THR A 70 -1.79 15.68 -15.45
C THR A 70 -1.87 14.24 -15.95
N GLY A 71 -2.30 13.29 -15.10
CA GLY A 71 -2.26 11.86 -15.43
C GLY A 71 -0.86 11.29 -15.67
N ARG A 72 0.20 12.03 -15.32
CA ARG A 72 1.60 11.67 -15.65
C ARG A 72 2.58 12.02 -14.56
N LEU A 73 3.55 11.15 -14.30
CA LEU A 73 4.60 11.35 -13.30
C LEU A 73 5.93 10.70 -13.74
N PRO A 74 7.09 11.28 -13.35
CA PRO A 74 8.37 10.60 -13.47
C PRO A 74 8.42 9.32 -12.64
N LEU A 75 8.98 8.23 -13.17
CA LEU A 75 9.07 6.94 -12.46
C LEU A 75 9.77 7.06 -11.11
N GLY A 76 10.86 7.82 -11.03
CA GLY A 76 11.56 8.07 -9.76
C GLY A 76 10.70 8.80 -8.73
N LYS A 77 9.77 9.67 -9.17
CA LYS A 77 8.81 10.34 -8.28
C LYS A 77 7.74 9.36 -7.81
N MET A 78 7.28 8.46 -8.68
CA MET A 78 6.34 7.40 -8.30
C MET A 78 6.96 6.45 -7.28
N GLY A 79 8.20 5.98 -7.49
CA GLY A 79 8.90 5.11 -6.55
C GLY A 79 9.01 5.72 -5.15
N ARG A 80 9.38 7.00 -5.05
CA ARG A 80 9.40 7.72 -3.76
C ARG A 80 8.02 7.86 -3.12
N ARG A 81 6.97 8.17 -3.89
CA ARG A 81 5.62 8.35 -3.33
C ARG A 81 4.99 7.05 -2.86
N LEU A 82 5.29 5.95 -3.53
CA LEU A 82 4.82 4.61 -3.19
C LEU A 82 5.75 3.89 -2.19
N MET A 83 6.85 4.53 -1.78
CA MET A 83 7.86 3.94 -0.89
C MET A 83 8.41 2.60 -1.40
N VAL A 84 8.58 2.47 -2.72
CA VAL A 84 9.12 1.26 -3.35
C VAL A 84 10.48 1.52 -4.01
N HIS A 85 11.29 0.47 -4.08
CA HIS A 85 12.58 0.51 -4.77
C HIS A 85 12.42 0.90 -6.26
N PRO A 86 13.37 1.65 -6.86
CA PRO A 86 13.35 2.01 -8.28
C PRO A 86 13.10 0.83 -9.25
N THR A 87 13.71 -0.33 -8.99
CA THR A 87 13.48 -1.54 -9.79
C THR A 87 12.03 -2.02 -9.72
N SER A 88 11.41 -1.94 -8.54
CA SER A 88 10.01 -2.35 -8.34
C SER A 88 9.06 -1.46 -9.12
N ILE A 89 9.28 -0.13 -9.13
CA ILE A 89 8.44 0.77 -9.91
C ILE A 89 8.60 0.54 -11.41
N THR A 90 9.81 0.30 -11.91
CA THR A 90 10.02 -0.04 -13.33
C THR A 90 9.22 -1.29 -13.73
N ASN A 91 9.35 -2.37 -12.97
CA ASN A 91 8.62 -3.63 -13.22
C ASN A 91 7.09 -3.45 -13.12
N THR A 92 6.62 -2.58 -12.24
CA THR A 92 5.19 -2.24 -12.13
C THR A 92 4.71 -1.48 -13.37
N ILE A 93 5.46 -0.49 -13.83
CA ILE A 93 5.10 0.26 -15.06
C ILE A 93 5.19 -0.62 -16.30
N ASP A 94 6.13 -1.55 -16.38
CA ASP A 94 6.21 -2.52 -17.49
C ASP A 94 4.94 -3.36 -17.60
N ARG A 95 4.44 -3.89 -16.47
CA ARG A 95 3.20 -4.66 -16.43
C ARG A 95 1.99 -3.83 -16.82
N LEU A 96 1.88 -2.61 -16.28
CA LEU A 96 0.79 -1.69 -16.61
C LEU A 96 0.81 -1.28 -18.09
N GLN A 97 1.99 -1.10 -18.67
CA GLN A 97 2.14 -0.78 -20.08
C GLN A 97 1.77 -1.98 -20.97
N ALA A 98 2.18 -3.19 -20.60
CA ALA A 98 1.78 -4.43 -21.29
C ALA A 98 0.26 -4.65 -21.27
N ALA A 99 -0.41 -4.19 -20.20
CA ALA A 99 -1.87 -4.22 -20.07
C ALA A 99 -2.58 -3.03 -20.76
N GLY A 100 -1.85 -2.10 -21.40
CA GLY A 100 -2.44 -0.94 -22.06
C GLY A 100 -2.99 0.15 -21.11
N LEU A 101 -2.69 0.05 -19.82
CA LEU A 101 -3.21 0.96 -18.78
C LEU A 101 -2.35 2.21 -18.60
N VAL A 102 -1.08 2.13 -19.02
CA VAL A 102 -0.10 3.22 -18.96
C VAL A 102 0.73 3.21 -20.24
N ARG A 103 1.28 4.37 -20.62
CA ARG A 103 2.33 4.49 -21.63
C ARG A 103 3.50 5.32 -21.11
N ARG A 104 4.70 5.03 -21.61
CA ARG A 104 5.88 5.86 -21.36
C ARG A 104 5.98 6.98 -22.37
N VAL A 105 6.19 8.20 -21.88
CA VAL A 105 6.36 9.39 -22.71
C VAL A 105 7.62 10.16 -22.33
N PRO A 106 8.28 10.84 -23.29
CA PRO A 106 9.35 11.78 -22.96
C PRO A 106 8.83 12.90 -22.05
N ASP A 107 9.64 13.33 -21.09
CA ASP A 107 9.35 14.53 -20.31
C ASP A 107 9.51 15.79 -21.20
N PRO A 108 8.47 16.63 -21.36
CA PRO A 108 8.56 17.86 -22.15
C PRO A 108 9.63 18.83 -21.65
N ALA A 109 9.99 18.77 -20.37
CA ALA A 109 10.98 19.64 -19.76
C ALA A 109 12.42 19.11 -19.86
N ASP A 110 12.62 17.79 -19.99
CA ASP A 110 13.93 17.16 -20.16
C ASP A 110 13.77 15.84 -20.91
N ARG A 111 14.06 15.82 -22.22
CA ARG A 111 13.89 14.64 -23.08
C ARG A 111 14.69 13.40 -22.64
N ARG A 112 15.65 13.53 -21.72
CA ARG A 112 16.38 12.40 -21.13
C ARG A 112 15.57 11.68 -20.04
N ARG A 113 14.47 12.26 -19.58
CA ARG A 113 13.57 11.68 -18.58
C ARG A 113 12.36 11.05 -19.22
N VAL A 114 11.88 9.99 -18.58
CA VAL A 114 10.68 9.27 -18.99
C VAL A 114 9.61 9.42 -17.92
N LEU A 115 8.40 9.77 -18.36
CA LEU A 115 7.20 9.81 -17.54
C LEU A 115 6.36 8.57 -17.82
N ALA A 116 5.70 8.07 -16.77
CA ALA A 116 4.54 7.20 -16.94
C ALA A 116 3.30 8.08 -17.10
N GLU A 117 2.47 7.80 -18.09
CA GLU A 117 1.21 8.48 -18.36
C GLU A 117 0.08 7.44 -18.41
N ILE A 118 -0.94 7.62 -17.59
CA ILE A 118 -2.11 6.74 -17.56
C ILE A 118 -2.93 6.92 -18.85
N SER A 119 -3.48 5.83 -19.39
CA SER A 119 -4.38 5.86 -20.53
C SER A 119 -5.83 6.11 -20.08
N GLU A 120 -6.73 6.40 -21.02
CA GLU A 120 -8.18 6.47 -20.74
C GLU A 120 -8.68 5.15 -20.12
N HIS A 121 -8.29 4.02 -20.73
CA HIS A 121 -8.58 2.69 -20.17
C HIS A 121 -7.98 2.50 -18.77
N GLY A 122 -6.77 3.02 -18.53
CA GLY A 122 -6.15 3.02 -17.20
C GLY A 122 -6.97 3.78 -16.16
N HIS A 123 -7.58 4.91 -16.53
CA HIS A 123 -8.47 5.66 -15.63
C HIS A 123 -9.74 4.87 -15.29
N GLU A 124 -10.38 4.24 -16.27
CA GLU A 124 -11.56 3.39 -16.07
C GLU A 124 -11.26 2.22 -15.13
N VAL A 125 -10.16 1.51 -15.38
CA VAL A 125 -9.72 0.40 -14.54
C VAL A 125 -9.37 0.86 -13.13
N ALA A 126 -8.73 2.02 -12.97
CA ALA A 126 -8.42 2.57 -11.65
C ALA A 126 -9.69 2.83 -10.83
N LEU A 127 -10.73 3.41 -11.44
CA LEU A 127 -12.01 3.67 -10.76
C LEU A 127 -12.72 2.36 -10.38
N ALA A 128 -12.89 1.45 -11.35
CA ALA A 128 -13.56 0.17 -11.11
C ALA A 128 -12.84 -0.70 -10.06
N ALA A 129 -11.51 -0.73 -10.10
CA ALA A 129 -10.71 -1.43 -9.09
C ALA A 129 -10.85 -0.78 -7.70
N THR A 130 -10.91 0.56 -7.64
CA THR A 130 -11.10 1.31 -6.40
C THR A 130 -12.46 1.01 -5.77
N GLU A 131 -13.52 0.89 -6.57
CA GLU A 131 -14.85 0.50 -6.07
C GLU A 131 -14.83 -0.88 -5.41
N VAL A 132 -14.14 -1.87 -6.00
CA VAL A 132 -14.00 -3.19 -5.40
C VAL A 132 -13.18 -3.15 -4.10
N VAL A 133 -12.08 -2.40 -4.08
CA VAL A 133 -11.23 -2.24 -2.87
C VAL A 133 -11.99 -1.53 -1.75
N HIS A 134 -12.81 -0.53 -2.08
CA HIS A 134 -13.73 0.11 -1.12
C HIS A 134 -14.81 -0.85 -0.62
N GLY A 135 -15.37 -1.68 -1.49
CA GLY A 135 -16.41 -2.65 -1.13
C GLY A 135 -15.95 -3.70 -0.12
N ILE A 136 -14.65 -3.99 -0.05
CA ILE A 136 -14.03 -4.85 0.98
C ILE A 136 -13.41 -4.05 2.13
N GLU A 137 -13.63 -2.73 2.17
CA GLU A 137 -13.11 -1.82 3.19
C GLU A 137 -11.59 -1.96 3.39
N PHE A 138 -10.85 -2.12 2.28
CA PHE A 138 -9.40 -2.35 2.29
C PHE A 138 -8.96 -3.58 3.10
N GLY A 139 -9.84 -4.55 3.33
CA GLY A 139 -9.60 -5.72 4.19
C GLY A 139 -9.61 -5.42 5.69
N LEU A 140 -10.04 -4.22 6.07
CA LEU A 140 -10.06 -3.74 7.45
C LEU A 140 -11.48 -3.48 7.98
N GLY A 141 -12.52 -3.96 7.29
CA GLY A 141 -13.94 -3.76 7.67
C GLY A 141 -14.33 -4.33 9.04
N SER A 142 -13.49 -5.19 9.63
CA SER A 142 -13.67 -5.63 11.02
C SER A 142 -13.34 -4.56 12.07
N LEU A 143 -12.71 -3.45 11.68
CA LEU A 143 -12.33 -2.34 12.56
C LEU A 143 -13.35 -1.22 12.47
N SER A 144 -13.67 -0.59 13.61
CA SER A 144 -14.38 0.69 13.60
C SER A 144 -13.49 1.79 13.01
N GLU A 145 -14.08 2.90 12.54
CA GLU A 145 -13.30 4.06 12.08
C GLU A 145 -12.31 4.56 13.15
N ARG A 146 -12.75 4.56 14.42
CA ARG A 146 -11.91 4.94 15.55
C ARG A 146 -10.71 4.00 15.71
N ASP A 147 -10.92 2.70 15.57
CA ASP A 147 -9.85 1.71 15.67
C ASP A 147 -8.90 1.79 14.48
N ALA A 148 -9.40 2.05 13.26
CA ALA A 148 -8.57 2.28 12.09
C ALA A 148 -7.67 3.51 12.24
N VAL A 149 -8.21 4.62 12.77
CA VAL A 149 -7.43 5.83 13.10
C VAL A 149 -6.37 5.53 14.17
N THR A 150 -6.74 4.76 15.19
CA THR A 150 -5.83 4.37 16.28
C THR A 150 -4.69 3.48 15.76
N LEU A 151 -5.02 2.47 14.95
CA LEU A 151 -4.05 1.59 14.30
C LEU A 151 -3.07 2.38 13.44
N SER A 152 -3.58 3.28 12.59
CA SER A 152 -2.76 4.15 11.75
C SER A 152 -1.80 5.00 12.59
N ALA A 153 -2.27 5.58 13.70
CA ALA A 153 -1.43 6.37 14.61
C ALA A 153 -0.32 5.54 15.27
N LEU A 154 -0.61 4.32 15.72
CA LEU A 154 0.37 3.41 16.32
C LEU A 154 1.44 2.99 15.32
N LEU A 155 1.04 2.57 14.11
CA LEU A 155 1.97 2.21 13.04
C LEU A 155 2.82 3.40 12.59
N ARG A 156 2.25 4.62 12.59
CA ARG A 156 2.96 5.86 12.28
C ARG A 156 4.14 6.11 13.24
N GLN A 157 3.99 5.77 14.52
CA GLN A 157 5.09 5.91 15.49
C GLN A 157 6.26 5.00 15.14
N VAL A 158 5.99 3.74 14.78
CA VAL A 158 7.02 2.78 14.36
C VAL A 158 7.72 3.25 13.08
N ARG A 159 6.95 3.69 12.09
CA ARG A 159 7.48 4.21 10.81
C ARG A 159 8.37 5.44 11.03
N ARG A 160 7.97 6.38 11.89
CA ARG A 160 8.81 7.53 12.26
C ARG A 160 10.10 7.12 12.94
N ALA A 161 10.04 6.22 13.90
CA ALA A 161 11.22 5.73 14.61
C ALA A 161 12.21 5.01 13.67
N ALA A 162 11.70 4.36 12.62
CA ALA A 162 12.50 3.72 11.58
C ALA A 162 13.05 4.69 10.51
N GLY A 163 12.72 5.99 10.58
CA GLY A 163 13.15 6.97 9.59
C GLY A 163 12.40 6.90 8.25
N ASP A 164 11.23 6.27 8.21
CA ASP A 164 10.41 6.11 6.99
C ASP A 164 9.99 7.47 6.38
N PHE A 165 9.85 8.50 7.21
CA PHE A 165 9.62 9.89 6.79
C PHE A 165 10.03 10.89 7.89
N GLY A 166 10.32 12.13 7.49
CA GLY A 166 10.72 13.22 8.39
C GLY A 166 9.60 13.75 9.30
N SER A 167 9.94 14.69 10.19
CA SER A 167 8.98 15.39 11.06
C SER A 167 8.06 16.35 10.30
N GLU A 168 8.54 16.92 9.18
CA GLU A 168 7.75 17.74 8.27
C GLU A 168 6.93 16.85 7.34
N VAL A 169 5.63 17.07 7.30
CA VAL A 169 4.81 16.64 6.16
C VAL A 169 4.91 17.78 5.15
N PRO A 170 5.76 17.71 4.12
CA PRO A 170 5.59 18.63 3.01
C PRO A 170 4.23 18.32 2.40
N ASP A 171 3.33 19.30 2.43
CA ASP A 171 2.05 19.22 1.75
C ASP A 171 2.30 18.81 0.28
N PRO A 172 1.82 17.62 -0.17
CA PRO A 172 2.00 17.16 -1.55
C PRO A 172 1.38 18.11 -2.58
N TRP A 173 0.53 19.04 -2.13
CA TRP A 173 -0.22 20.02 -2.89
C TRP A 173 0.25 21.45 -2.68
N ALA A 174 1.30 21.69 -1.87
CA ALA A 174 1.93 22.99 -1.79
C ALA A 174 2.52 23.34 -3.16
N THR A 175 1.78 24.11 -3.95
CA THR A 175 2.29 24.78 -5.13
C THR A 175 3.45 25.66 -4.68
N ASN A 176 4.67 25.28 -5.05
CA ASN A 176 5.81 26.17 -4.91
C ASN A 176 5.63 27.31 -5.90
N THR A 177 4.98 28.39 -5.45
CA THR A 177 4.94 29.65 -6.17
C THR A 177 6.23 30.39 -5.89
N ARG A 178 7.25 30.19 -6.74
CA ARG A 178 8.30 31.16 -7.05
C ARG A 178 8.78 30.97 -8.47
#